data_AF-A0A1I3W810-F1
#
_entry.id   AF-A0A1I3W810-F1
#
_cell.length_a   1.000
_cell.length_b   1.000
_cell.length_c   1.000
_cell.angle_alpha   90.00
_cell.angle_beta   90.00
_cell.angle_gamma   90.00
#
_symmetry.space_group_name_H-M   'P 1'
#
loop_
_entity.id
_entity.type
_entity.pdbx_description
1 polymer ?
#
loop_
_entity_poly.entity_id
_entity_poly.type
_entity_poly.pdbx_seq_one_letter_code
_entity_poly.pdbx_strand_id
1 'polypeptide(L)'
;MLEAILPWYRRFHALPFLVQRALLCVLFVCSLIVGVKIAPWSTDTAGVFLLIAWVGLVWATGFWYVLRVAWFIARLVIRMNF
;
A
#
# COMPACT_ATOMS: atom_id res chain seq x y z
N MET A 1 2.06 -24.72 -12.26
CA MET A 1 1.65 -23.71 -11.25
C MET A 1 1.69 -22.28 -11.82
N LEU A 2 2.77 -21.89 -12.51
CA LEU A 2 2.90 -20.55 -13.12
C LEU A 2 1.86 -20.24 -14.22
N GLU A 3 1.51 -21.24 -15.03
CA GLU A 3 0.53 -21.11 -16.12
C GLU A 3 -0.88 -20.75 -15.65
N ALA A 4 -1.24 -21.09 -14.41
CA ALA A 4 -2.56 -20.76 -13.85
C ALA A 4 -2.64 -19.30 -13.36
N ILE A 5 -1.51 -18.69 -12.99
CA ILE A 5 -1.43 -17.30 -12.48
C ILE A 5 -1.29 -16.29 -13.62
N LEU A 6 -0.66 -16.69 -14.72
CA LEU A 6 -0.41 -15.86 -15.91
C LEU A 6 -1.67 -15.16 -16.46
N PRO A 7 -2.83 -15.82 -16.62
CA PRO A 7 -4.05 -15.19 -17.11
C PRO A 7 -4.57 -14.11 -16.15
N TRP A 8 -4.50 -14.38 -14.85
CA TRP A 8 -4.90 -13.43 -13.81
C TRP A 8 -4.00 -12.22 -13.75
N TYR A 9 -2.69 -12.43 -13.83
CA TYR A 9 -1.70 -11.36 -13.86
C TYR A 9 -1.91 -10.43 -15.06
N ARG A 10 -2.14 -11.00 -16.26
CA ARG A 10 -2.41 -10.21 -17.47
C ARG A 10 -3.71 -9.41 -17.36
N ARG A 11 -4.78 -10.00 -16.83
CA ARG A 11 -6.06 -9.30 -16.61
C ARG A 11 -5.93 -8.18 -15.58
N PHE A 12 -5.16 -8.40 -14.52
CA PHE A 12 -4.90 -7.38 -13.51
C PHE A 12 -4.14 -6.19 -14.12
N HIS A 13 -3.10 -6.44 -14.90
CA HIS A 13 -2.33 -5.39 -15.58
C HIS A 13 -3.09 -4.66 -16.69
N ALA A 14 -4.15 -5.26 -17.23
CA ALA A 14 -5.03 -4.62 -18.20
C ALA A 14 -6.01 -3.60 -17.57
N LEU A 15 -6.18 -3.60 -16.24
CA LEU A 15 -7.07 -2.68 -15.55
C LEU A 15 -6.54 -1.24 -15.57
N PRO A 16 -7.41 -0.22 -15.49
CA PRO A 16 -6.98 1.16 -15.29
C PRO A 16 -6.12 1.27 -14.03
N PHE A 17 -5.08 2.11 -14.09
CA PHE A 17 -4.16 2.34 -12.98
C PHE A 17 -4.87 2.56 -11.65
N LEU A 18 -5.93 3.40 -11.64
CA LEU A 18 -6.71 3.68 -10.44
C LEU A 18 -7.38 2.42 -9.84
N VAL A 19 -7.87 1.52 -10.69
CA VAL A 19 -8.56 0.29 -10.28
C VAL A 19 -7.59 -0.74 -9.72
N GLN A 20 -6.41 -0.90 -10.34
CA GLN A 20 -5.35 -1.76 -9.81
C GLN A 20 -4.95 -1.33 -8.39
N ARG A 21 -4.78 -0.02 -8.21
CA ARG A 21 -4.42 0.61 -6.93
C ARG A 21 -5.52 0.41 -5.87
N ALA A 22 -6.79 0.61 -6.26
CA ALA A 22 -7.94 0.40 -5.38
C ALA A 22 -8.08 -1.07 -4.96
N LEU A 23 -7.91 -2.03 -5.88
CA LEU A 23 -7.93 -3.46 -5.57
C LEU A 23 -6.84 -3.86 -4.57
N LEU A 24 -5.62 -3.35 -4.74
CA LEU A 24 -4.53 -3.59 -3.80
C LEU A 24 -4.81 -2.97 -2.42
N CYS A 25 -5.44 -1.80 -2.40
CA CYS A 25 -5.88 -1.16 -1.16
C CYS A 25 -6.96 -1.98 -0.45
N VAL A 26 -7.95 -2.50 -1.18
CA VAL A 26 -8.97 -3.41 -0.63
C VAL A 26 -8.34 -4.70 -0.12
N LEU A 27 -7.40 -5.28 -0.88
CA LEU A 27 -6.69 -6.50 -0.47
C LEU A 27 -5.90 -6.27 0.83
N PHE A 28 -5.29 -5.09 0.98
CA PHE A 28 -4.61 -4.65 2.19
C PHE A 28 -5.56 -4.48 3.37
N VAL A 29 -6.72 -3.84 3.19
CA VAL A 29 -7.72 -3.70 4.27
C VAL A 29 -8.25 -5.07 4.69
N CYS A 30 -8.52 -5.96 3.73
CA CYS A 30 -8.94 -7.32 4.02
C CYS A 30 -7.89 -8.10 4.82
N SER A 31 -6.60 -8.00 4.44
CA SER A 31 -5.53 -8.67 5.19
C SER A 31 -5.36 -8.11 6.60
N LEU A 32 -5.60 -6.81 6.79
CA LEU A 32 -5.58 -6.14 8.09
C LEU A 32 -6.75 -6.62 8.97
N ILE A 33 -7.96 -6.72 8.42
CA ILE A 33 -9.12 -7.27 9.14
C ILE A 33 -8.84 -8.72 9.57
N VAL A 34 -8.31 -9.55 8.67
CA VAL A 34 -7.97 -10.95 8.99
C VAL A 34 -6.88 -11.02 10.06
N GLY A 35 -5.79 -10.24 9.91
CA GLY A 35 -4.66 -10.25 10.85
C GLY A 35 -5.00 -9.72 12.24
N VAL A 36 -5.94 -8.76 12.34
CA VAL A 36 -6.32 -8.14 13.63
C VAL A 36 -7.52 -8.83 14.30
N LYS A 37 -8.52 -9.28 13.54
CA LYS A 37 -9.77 -9.81 14.10
C LYS A 37 -9.83 -11.34 14.13
N ILE A 38 -9.20 -12.02 13.18
CA ILE A 38 -9.42 -13.46 12.96
C ILE A 38 -8.31 -14.29 13.59
N ALA A 39 -7.09 -13.75 13.68
CA ALA A 39 -5.96 -14.47 14.21
C ALA A 39 -5.55 -13.91 15.59
N PRO A 40 -5.21 -14.77 16.59
CA PRO A 40 -4.84 -14.33 17.94
C PRO A 40 -3.38 -13.88 17.96
N TRP A 41 -3.08 -12.81 17.22
CA TRP A 41 -1.72 -12.29 17.10
C TRP A 41 -1.43 -11.34 18.26
N SER A 42 -0.18 -11.31 18.73
CA SER A 42 0.24 -10.31 19.71
C SER A 42 0.14 -8.91 19.09
N THR A 43 -0.14 -7.89 19.90
CA THR A 43 -0.20 -6.49 19.44
C THR A 43 1.05 -6.05 18.67
N ASP A 44 2.21 -6.59 19.03
CA ASP A 44 3.47 -6.33 18.34
C ASP A 44 3.50 -6.92 16.92
N THR A 45 3.04 -8.17 16.75
CA THR A 45 3.00 -8.80 15.43
C THR A 45 1.96 -8.15 14.51
N ALA A 46 0.83 -7.71 15.06
CA ALA A 46 -0.16 -6.93 14.32
C ALA A 46 0.42 -5.58 13.85
N GLY A 47 1.18 -4.89 14.71
CA GLY A 47 1.84 -3.62 14.38
C GLY A 47 2.89 -3.75 13.28
N VAL A 48 3.73 -4.79 13.34
CA VAL A 48 4.73 -5.07 12.28
C VAL A 48 4.05 -5.41 10.96
N PHE A 49 2.98 -6.21 10.99
CA PHE A 49 2.20 -6.52 9.79
C PHE A 49 1.61 -5.25 9.16
N LEU A 50 1.05 -4.36 9.99
CA LEU A 50 0.49 -3.08 9.55
C LEU A 50 1.54 -2.17 8.89
N LEU A 51 2.75 -2.11 9.46
CA LEU A 51 3.87 -1.37 8.88
C LEU A 51 4.32 -1.94 7.53
N ILE A 52 4.53 -3.26 7.45
CA ILE A 52 4.96 -3.92 6.20
C ILE A 52 3.92 -3.72 5.11
N ALA A 53 2.65 -3.92 5.46
CA ALA A 53 1.57 -3.84 4.52
C ALA A 53 1.31 -2.36 4.11
N TRP A 54 1.55 -1.38 4.99
CA TRP A 54 1.56 0.05 4.66
C TRP A 54 2.67 0.39 3.67
N VAL A 55 3.89 -0.09 3.90
CA VAL A 55 5.02 0.08 2.96
C VAL A 55 4.68 -0.53 1.60
N GLY A 56 4.12 -1.73 1.59
CA GLY A 56 3.62 -2.40 0.38
C GLY A 56 2.56 -1.56 -0.34
N LEU A 57 1.64 -0.95 0.39
CA LEU A 57 0.61 -0.08 -0.16
C LEU A 57 1.19 1.22 -0.71
N VAL A 58 2.09 1.90 0.00
CA VAL A 58 2.75 3.13 -0.47
C VAL A 58 3.57 2.86 -1.74
N TRP A 59 4.26 1.72 -1.79
CA TRP A 59 5.03 1.27 -2.96
C TRP A 59 4.11 0.92 -4.13
N ALA A 60 3.09 0.11 -3.88
CA ALA A 60 2.15 -0.34 -4.88
C ALA A 60 1.09 0.71 -5.23
N THR A 61 1.06 1.86 -4.55
CA THR A 61 0.26 3.05 -4.90
C THR A 61 1.06 4.23 -5.44
N GLY A 62 2.39 4.14 -5.44
CA GLY A 62 3.24 5.25 -5.87
C GLY A 62 3.02 6.49 -4.99
N PHE A 63 2.44 6.32 -3.80
CA PHE A 63 2.17 7.37 -2.84
C PHE A 63 3.46 8.05 -2.36
N TRP A 64 4.60 7.39 -2.56
CA TRP A 64 5.93 7.98 -2.50
C TRP A 64 6.05 9.30 -3.29
N TYR A 65 5.35 9.44 -4.43
CA TYR A 65 5.36 10.66 -5.21
C TYR A 65 4.62 11.79 -4.48
N VAL A 66 3.45 11.49 -3.89
CA VAL A 66 2.69 12.43 -3.06
C VAL A 66 3.49 12.82 -1.82
N LEU A 67 4.15 11.84 -1.18
CA LEU A 67 5.00 12.09 -0.02
C LEU A 67 6.22 12.96 -0.37
N ARG A 68 6.85 12.73 -1.53
CA ARG A 68 7.95 13.58 -2.03
C ARG A 68 7.48 15.00 -2.31
N VAL A 69 6.30 15.17 -2.91
CA VAL A 69 5.71 16.50 -3.15
C VAL A 69 5.41 17.19 -1.83
N ALA A 70 4.79 16.51 -0.86
CA ALA A 70 4.54 17.06 0.47
C ALA A 70 5.84 17.43 1.19
N TRP A 71 6.88 16.60 1.10
CA TRP A 71 8.19 16.87 1.67
C TRP A 71 8.89 18.06 1.00
N PHE A 72 8.76 18.18 -0.32
CA PHE A 72 9.28 19.32 -1.07
C PHE A 72 8.60 20.62 -0.64
N ILE A 73 7.27 20.61 -0.55
CA ILE A 73 6.48 21.76 -0.07
C ILE A 73 6.87 22.12 1.37
N ALA A 74 6.99 21.12 2.27
CA ALA A 74 7.40 21.34 3.65
C ALA A 74 8.79 21.99 3.74
N ARG A 75 9.77 21.52 2.94
CA ARG A 75 11.10 22.16 2.85
C ARG A 75 11.03 23.60 2.36
N LEU A 76 10.15 23.88 1.39
CA LEU A 76 9.96 25.22 0.84
C LEU A 76 9.39 26.17 1.90
N VAL A 77 8.37 25.72 2.65
CA VAL A 77 7.77 26.46 3.77
C VAL A 77 8.79 26.74 4.87
N ILE A 78 9.63 25.76 5.23
CA ILE A 78 10.68 25.94 6.24
C ILE A 78 11.72 26.98 5.79
N ARG A 79 12.13 26.95 4.51
CA ARG A 79 13.06 27.93 3.93
C ARG A 79 12.50 29.34 3.81
N MET A 80 11.18 29.52 3.77
CA MET A 80 10.55 30.84 3.69
C MET A 80 10.30 31.46 5.07
N ASN A 81 10.32 30.66 6.13
CA ASN A 81 10.09 31.10 7.51
C ASN A 81 11.39 31.29 8.32
N PHE A 82 12.56 31.07 7.70
CA PHE A 82 13.90 31.34 8.24
C PHE A 82 14.66 32.24 7.28
#